data_AF-A0A842M2J8-F1
#
_entry.id   AF-A0A842M2J8-F1
#
_cell.length_a   1.000
_cell.length_b   1.000
_cell.length_c   1.000
_cell.angle_alpha   90.00
_cell.angle_beta   90.00
_cell.angle_gamma   90.00
#
_symmetry.space_group_name_H-M   'P 1'
#
loop_
_entity.id
_entity.type
_entity.pdbx_description
1 polymer ?
#
loop_
_entity_poly.entity_id
_entity_poly.type
_entity_poly.pdbx_seq_one_letter_code
_entity_poly.pdbx_strand_id
1 'polypeptide(L)'
;MQFVKLIVAESMDSEMSGFVRIHEKVMEDLGIGEEGFVEIEYGGKKVKSSVMPHLASERIIRVPLSLRELLRAGTGDEVVVRASSVKEASLVLLSELPDLSLISLLRGRVVNRGEKIRIASRVIEVLECQPESSAVISERTRILCGKN
;
A
#
# COMPACT_ATOMS: atom_id res chain seq x y z
N MET A 1 -3.88 -9.89 -18.60
CA MET A 1 -3.46 -9.73 -17.19
C MET A 1 -4.28 -10.68 -16.35
N GLN A 2 -3.61 -11.52 -15.57
CA GLN A 2 -4.25 -12.42 -14.62
C GLN A 2 -4.73 -11.64 -13.40
N PHE A 3 -5.88 -12.02 -12.86
CA PHE A 3 -6.43 -11.44 -11.63
C PHE A 3 -6.99 -12.54 -10.75
N VAL A 4 -7.03 -12.27 -9.45
CA VAL A 4 -7.67 -13.12 -8.45
C VAL A 4 -8.67 -12.29 -7.65
N LYS A 5 -9.68 -12.95 -7.10
CA LYS A 5 -10.64 -12.34 -6.19
C LYS A 5 -10.36 -12.81 -4.78
N LEU A 6 -10.13 -11.87 -3.87
CA LEU A 6 -9.78 -12.16 -2.48
C LEU A 6 -10.72 -11.42 -1.54
N ILE A 7 -10.99 -12.03 -0.39
CA ILE A 7 -11.78 -11.44 0.69
C ILE A 7 -10.86 -10.60 1.57
N VAL A 8 -11.24 -9.36 1.82
CA VAL A 8 -10.49 -8.44 2.67
C VAL A 8 -10.56 -8.93 4.11
N ALA A 9 -9.39 -9.09 4.72
CA ALA A 9 -9.21 -9.26 6.16
C ALA A 9 -8.34 -8.14 6.73
N GLU A 10 -8.40 -7.98 8.04
CA GLU A 10 -7.55 -7.04 8.75
C GLU A 10 -6.08 -7.49 8.77
N SER A 11 -5.16 -6.54 8.61
CA SER A 11 -3.73 -6.78 8.84
C SER A 11 -3.45 -7.00 10.32
N MET A 12 -2.67 -8.03 10.65
CA MET A 12 -2.34 -8.36 12.05
C MET A 12 -1.18 -7.52 12.60
N ASP A 13 -0.42 -6.86 11.74
CA ASP A 13 0.72 -6.06 12.16
C ASP A 13 0.26 -4.65 12.52
N SER A 14 0.89 -4.09 13.56
CA SER A 14 0.74 -2.70 13.98
C SER A 14 0.60 -1.76 12.78
N GLU A 15 -0.24 -0.74 12.93
CA GLU A 15 -0.78 0.21 11.93
C GLU A 15 0.22 0.85 10.92
N MET A 16 1.49 0.47 10.98
CA MET A 16 2.60 0.95 10.17
C MET A 16 3.01 0.05 8.99
N SER A 17 2.46 -1.16 8.83
CA SER A 17 2.81 -1.97 7.64
C SER A 17 2.03 -1.49 6.41
N GLY A 18 2.67 -0.75 5.51
CA GLY A 18 2.11 -0.38 4.19
C GLY A 18 2.04 -1.54 3.19
N PHE A 19 2.12 -2.76 3.70
CA PHE A 19 2.19 -4.00 2.95
C PHE A 19 0.85 -4.70 3.03
N VAL A 20 0.44 -5.26 1.90
CA VAL A 20 -0.66 -6.22 1.90
C VAL A 20 -0.09 -7.63 1.98
N ARG A 21 -0.85 -8.53 2.59
CA ARG A 21 -0.43 -9.92 2.71
C ARG A 21 -1.39 -10.86 2.03
N ILE A 22 -0.86 -11.76 1.20
CA ILE A 22 -1.60 -12.82 0.50
C ILE A 22 -0.82 -14.12 0.60
N HIS A 23 -1.50 -15.24 0.33
CA HIS A 23 -0.87 -16.55 0.32
C HIS A 23 0.19 -16.66 -0.79
N GLU A 24 1.31 -17.36 -0.52
CA GLU A 24 2.42 -17.54 -1.46
C GLU A 24 1.97 -18.08 -2.81
N LYS A 25 1.18 -19.16 -2.83
CA LYS A 25 0.55 -19.67 -4.05
C LYS A 25 -0.25 -18.61 -4.85
N VAL A 26 -0.92 -17.66 -4.18
CA VAL A 26 -1.62 -16.57 -4.88
C VAL A 26 -0.61 -15.61 -5.51
N MET A 27 0.53 -15.37 -4.85
CA MET A 27 1.65 -14.62 -5.45
C MET A 27 2.20 -15.36 -6.67
N GLU A 28 2.43 -16.67 -6.58
CA GLU A 28 2.88 -17.51 -7.69
C GLU A 28 1.90 -17.47 -8.87
N ASP A 29 0.60 -17.64 -8.61
CA ASP A 29 -0.47 -17.58 -9.61
C ASP A 29 -0.52 -16.21 -10.29
N LEU A 30 -0.21 -15.13 -9.58
CA LEU A 30 -0.14 -13.78 -10.14
C LEU A 30 1.23 -13.46 -10.76
N GLY A 31 2.23 -14.33 -10.64
CA GLY A 31 3.60 -14.11 -11.13
C GLY A 31 4.36 -13.04 -10.33
N ILE A 32 4.14 -12.97 -9.02
CA ILE A 32 4.68 -11.95 -8.12
C ILE A 32 5.78 -12.57 -7.24
N GLY A 33 6.98 -11.97 -7.25
CA GLY A 33 8.10 -12.36 -6.39
C GLY A 33 8.10 -11.69 -5.01
N GLU A 34 9.16 -11.92 -4.22
CA GLU A 34 9.29 -11.45 -2.83
C GLU A 34 9.25 -9.92 -2.66
N GLU A 35 9.63 -9.16 -3.69
CA GLU A 35 9.60 -7.68 -3.70
C GLU A 35 8.52 -7.13 -4.66
N GLY A 36 7.52 -7.94 -4.97
CA GLY A 36 6.53 -7.59 -5.96
C GLY A 36 5.48 -6.59 -5.47
N PHE A 37 4.68 -6.11 -6.42
CA PHE A 37 3.61 -5.15 -6.16
C PHE A 37 2.28 -5.66 -6.69
N VAL A 38 1.21 -5.25 -6.02
CA VAL A 38 -0.16 -5.51 -6.46
C VAL A 38 -0.94 -4.22 -6.67
N GLU A 39 -1.89 -4.27 -7.59
CA GLU A 39 -3.01 -3.34 -7.67
C GLU A 39 -4.25 -4.03 -7.08
N ILE A 40 -4.90 -3.35 -6.15
CA ILE A 40 -6.15 -3.80 -5.52
C ILE A 40 -7.26 -2.88 -6.00
N GLU A 41 -8.37 -3.46 -6.44
CA GLU A 41 -9.53 -2.73 -6.96
C GLU A 41 -10.82 -3.09 -6.21
N TYR A 42 -11.58 -2.06 -5.83
CA TYR A 42 -12.91 -2.18 -5.22
C TYR A 42 -13.79 -0.99 -5.61
N GLY A 43 -15.02 -1.25 -6.07
CA GLY A 43 -15.97 -0.18 -6.41
C GLY A 43 -15.45 0.87 -7.40
N GLY A 44 -14.58 0.46 -8.33
CA GLY A 44 -13.91 1.35 -9.30
C GLY A 44 -12.71 2.14 -8.74
N LYS A 45 -12.40 2.01 -7.45
CA LYS A 45 -11.20 2.59 -6.84
C LYS A 45 -10.05 1.62 -6.90
N LYS A 46 -8.84 2.16 -7.07
CA LYS A 46 -7.60 1.39 -7.19
C LYS A 46 -6.54 1.93 -6.25
N VAL A 47 -5.80 1.04 -5.61
CA VAL A 47 -4.59 1.35 -4.85
C VAL A 47 -3.49 0.38 -5.21
N LYS A 48 -2.23 0.80 -5.10
CA LYS A 48 -1.08 -0.10 -5.23
C LYS A 48 -0.42 -0.32 -3.87
N SER A 49 0.16 -1.49 -3.66
CA SER A 49 0.87 -1.83 -2.42
C SER A 49 1.97 -2.85 -2.68
N SER A 50 3.01 -2.81 -1.86
CA SER A 50 3.99 -3.89 -1.76
C SER A 50 3.32 -5.13 -1.17
N VAL A 51 3.67 -6.31 -1.68
CA VAL A 51 3.13 -7.57 -1.16
C VAL A 51 4.13 -8.26 -0.24
N MET A 52 3.63 -8.94 0.79
CA MET A 52 4.40 -9.90 1.57
C MET A 52 3.67 -11.24 1.62
N PRO A 53 4.40 -12.36 1.69
CA PRO A 53 3.79 -13.67 1.85
C PRO A 53 3.12 -13.80 3.21
N HIS A 54 2.06 -14.60 3.27
CA HIS A 54 1.38 -14.95 4.51
C HIS A 54 0.80 -16.36 4.45
N LEU A 55 0.90 -17.07 5.58
CA LEU A 55 0.52 -18.49 5.67
C LEU A 55 -0.98 -18.73 5.90
N ALA A 56 -1.84 -17.69 5.88
CA ALA A 56 -3.28 -17.89 5.97
C ALA A 56 -3.91 -18.19 4.61
N SER A 57 -5.21 -18.51 4.61
CA SER A 57 -6.02 -18.91 3.44
C SER A 57 -5.69 -18.21 2.11
N GLU A 58 -5.63 -19.01 1.02
CA GLU A 58 -5.55 -18.57 -0.39
C GLU A 58 -6.70 -17.65 -0.83
N ARG A 59 -7.77 -17.53 -0.03
CA ARG A 59 -8.94 -16.69 -0.37
C ARG A 59 -8.91 -15.31 0.28
N ILE A 60 -7.89 -15.00 1.08
CA ILE A 60 -7.86 -13.79 1.89
C ILE A 60 -6.71 -12.88 1.46
N ILE A 61 -6.98 -11.58 1.46
CA ILE A 61 -5.95 -10.53 1.46
C ILE A 61 -6.03 -9.75 2.76
N ARG A 62 -4.92 -9.65 3.47
CA ARG A 62 -4.83 -8.78 4.64
C ARG A 62 -4.44 -7.38 4.19
N VAL A 63 -5.32 -6.42 4.45
CA VAL A 63 -5.17 -5.04 3.98
C VAL A 63 -5.07 -4.09 5.17
N PRO A 64 -4.00 -3.26 5.25
CA PRO A 64 -3.88 -2.20 6.24
C PRO A 64 -5.06 -1.23 6.23
N LEU A 65 -5.39 -0.65 7.38
CA LEU A 65 -6.50 0.31 7.50
C LEU A 65 -6.37 1.49 6.52
N SER A 66 -5.16 2.04 6.35
CA SER A 66 -4.90 3.17 5.44
C SER A 66 -5.33 2.87 4.00
N LEU A 67 -5.06 1.65 3.52
CA LEU A 67 -5.43 1.21 2.17
C LEU A 67 -6.91 0.86 2.05
N ARG A 68 -7.51 0.28 3.12
CA ARG A 68 -8.96 0.04 3.18
C ARG A 68 -9.76 1.34 3.11
N GLU A 69 -9.33 2.38 3.81
CA GLU A 69 -9.96 3.71 3.77
C GLU A 69 -9.88 4.34 2.38
N LEU A 70 -8.75 4.21 1.68
CA LEU A 70 -8.60 4.65 0.30
C LEU A 70 -9.55 3.91 -0.65
N LEU A 71 -9.55 2.58 -0.57
CA LEU A 71 -10.40 1.69 -1.37
C LEU A 71 -11.89 1.83 -1.03
N ARG A 72 -12.22 2.31 0.18
CA ARG A 72 -13.56 2.23 0.78
C ARG A 72 -14.06 0.79 0.87
N ALA A 73 -13.16 -0.15 1.15
CA ALA A 73 -13.48 -1.57 1.33
C ALA A 73 -13.45 -1.95 2.82
N GLY A 74 -14.49 -2.65 3.28
CA GLY A 74 -14.59 -3.22 4.62
C GLY A 74 -13.98 -4.61 4.71
N THR A 75 -13.80 -5.11 5.94
CA THR A 75 -13.49 -6.53 6.16
C THR A 75 -14.67 -7.38 5.68
N GLY A 76 -14.39 -8.44 4.91
CA GLY A 76 -15.40 -9.30 4.30
C GLY A 76 -15.76 -8.94 2.86
N ASP A 77 -15.38 -7.74 2.38
CA ASP A 77 -15.60 -7.35 0.99
C ASP A 77 -14.70 -8.15 0.05
N GLU A 78 -15.19 -8.44 -1.16
CA GLU A 78 -14.40 -9.07 -2.22
C GLU A 78 -13.71 -7.98 -3.07
N VAL A 79 -12.39 -8.10 -3.22
CA VAL A 79 -11.57 -7.20 -4.03
C VAL A 79 -10.90 -7.95 -5.17
N VAL A 80 -10.65 -7.24 -6.27
CA VAL A 80 -9.88 -7.76 -7.39
C VAL A 80 -8.41 -7.40 -7.21
N VAL A 81 -7.53 -8.39 -7.26
CA VAL A 81 -6.08 -8.23 -7.07
C VAL A 81 -5.35 -8.66 -8.33
N ARG A 82 -4.37 -7.85 -8.75
CA ARG A 82 -3.54 -8.07 -9.94
C ARG A 82 -2.09 -7.75 -9.63
N ALA A 83 -1.17 -8.44 -10.30
CA ALA A 83 0.22 -7.98 -10.35
C ALA A 83 0.29 -6.57 -10.95
N SER A 84 1.15 -5.74 -10.39
CA SER A 84 1.33 -4.35 -10.82
C SER A 84 2.80 -3.98 -10.88
N SER A 85 3.09 -2.90 -11.59
CA SER A 85 4.38 -2.21 -11.52
C SER A 85 4.20 -0.88 -10.81
N VAL A 86 5.18 -0.54 -9.98
CA VAL A 86 5.21 0.72 -9.24
C VAL A 86 6.52 1.41 -9.57
N LYS A 87 6.44 2.68 -9.95
CA LYS A 87 7.63 3.50 -10.21
C LYS A 87 8.22 4.01 -8.90
N GLU A 88 9.52 4.24 -8.91
CA GLU A 88 10.19 4.96 -7.84
C GLU A 88 9.67 6.41 -7.78
N ALA A 89 9.40 6.88 -6.56
CA ALA A 89 8.91 8.22 -6.34
C ALA A 89 10.05 9.22 -6.53
N SER A 90 9.86 10.20 -7.42
CA SER A 90 10.76 11.36 -7.52
C SER A 90 10.47 12.39 -6.43
N LEU A 91 9.19 12.52 -6.06
CA LEU A 91 8.69 13.47 -5.09
C LEU A 91 7.49 12.87 -4.33
N VAL A 92 7.47 13.10 -3.02
CA VAL A 92 6.29 12.88 -2.17
C VAL A 92 6.03 14.14 -1.34
N LEU A 93 4.81 14.65 -1.38
CA LEU A 93 4.36 15.76 -0.53
C LEU A 93 3.50 15.22 0.60
N LEU A 94 3.89 15.52 1.84
CA LEU A 94 3.17 15.13 3.05
C LEU A 94 2.48 16.33 3.70
N SER A 95 1.39 16.08 4.43
CA SER A 95 0.64 17.10 5.17
C SER A 95 1.44 17.76 6.31
N GLU A 96 2.46 17.07 6.82
CA GLU A 96 3.32 17.54 7.90
C GLU A 96 4.75 17.08 7.69
N LEU A 97 5.70 17.74 8.37
CA LEU A 97 7.10 17.33 8.37
C LEU A 97 7.25 15.93 8.97
N PRO A 98 7.85 14.98 8.23
CA PRO A 98 8.20 13.69 8.78
C PRO A 98 9.47 13.83 9.63
N ASP A 99 9.52 13.10 10.75
CA ASP A 99 10.78 12.88 11.45
C ASP A 99 11.61 11.78 10.76
N LEU A 100 12.87 11.63 11.18
CA LEU A 100 13.79 10.64 10.59
C LEU A 100 13.27 9.20 10.74
N SER A 101 12.55 8.90 11.83
CA SER A 101 11.92 7.60 12.03
C SER A 101 10.86 7.31 10.97
N LEU A 102 9.98 8.27 10.67
CA LEU A 102 8.98 8.12 9.63
C LEU A 102 9.62 7.98 8.25
N ILE A 103 10.63 8.78 7.91
CA ILE A 103 11.33 8.64 6.62
C ILE A 103 11.90 7.22 6.48
N SER A 104 12.50 6.69 7.54
CA SER A 104 13.04 5.33 7.56
C SER A 104 11.95 4.27 7.37
N LEU A 105 10.77 4.47 7.96
CA LEU A 105 9.60 3.58 7.82
C LEU A 105 8.93 3.65 6.45
N LEU A 106 9.02 4.79 5.76
CA LEU A 106 8.43 4.98 4.44
C LEU A 106 9.30 4.40 3.32
N ARG A 107 10.62 4.29 3.51
CA ARG A 107 11.52 3.75 2.49
C ARG A 107 11.18 2.29 2.17
N GLY A 108 11.19 1.95 0.89
CA GLY A 108 10.79 0.64 0.37
C GLY A 108 9.28 0.41 0.32
N ARG A 109 8.47 1.33 0.86
CA ARG A 109 7.00 1.22 0.87
C ARG A 109 6.40 1.96 -0.33
N VAL A 110 5.34 1.37 -0.89
CA VAL A 110 4.44 2.07 -1.80
C VAL A 110 3.54 3.01 -1.01
N VAL A 111 3.52 4.28 -1.40
CA VAL A 111 2.57 5.26 -0.88
C VAL A 111 1.56 5.64 -1.96
N ASN A 112 0.32 5.90 -1.54
CA ASN A 112 -0.76 6.32 -2.42
C ASN A 112 -1.20 7.74 -2.10
N ARG A 113 -1.57 8.52 -3.11
CA ARG A 113 -2.16 9.85 -2.90
C ARG A 113 -3.46 9.74 -2.10
N GLY A 114 -3.59 10.58 -1.07
CA GLY A 114 -4.67 10.58 -0.08
C GLY A 114 -4.51 9.55 1.03
N GLU A 115 -3.42 8.76 1.03
CA GLU A 115 -3.18 7.76 2.07
C GLU A 115 -2.92 8.44 3.42
N LYS A 116 -3.62 7.97 4.46
CA LYS A 116 -3.42 8.43 5.84
C LYS A 116 -2.56 7.43 6.59
N ILE A 117 -1.30 7.79 6.79
CA ILE A 117 -0.30 6.99 7.47
C ILE A 117 -0.37 7.30 8.97
N ARG A 118 -0.69 6.29 9.78
CA ARG A 118 -0.80 6.42 11.23
C ARG A 118 0.50 5.97 11.89
N ILE A 119 1.11 6.86 12.67
CA ILE A 119 2.32 6.56 13.44
C ILE A 119 2.13 7.11 14.85
N ALA A 120 2.09 6.21 15.83
CA ALA A 120 1.77 6.54 17.22
C ALA A 120 0.48 7.40 17.30
N SER A 121 0.55 8.62 17.81
CA SER A 121 -0.58 9.55 17.90
C SER A 121 -0.74 10.49 16.69
N ARG A 122 0.07 10.33 15.64
CA ARG A 122 0.09 11.22 14.46
C ARG A 122 -0.56 10.56 13.25
N VAL A 123 -1.25 11.37 12.46
CA VAL A 123 -1.81 10.98 11.16
C VAL A 123 -1.21 11.89 10.10
N ILE A 124 -0.51 11.32 9.14
CA ILE A 124 0.16 12.06 8.06
C ILE A 124 -0.46 11.64 6.74
N GLU A 125 -0.95 12.61 6.00
CA GLU A 125 -1.57 12.38 4.70
C GLU A 125 -0.56 12.59 3.57
N VAL A 126 -0.57 11.66 2.61
CA VAL A 126 0.18 11.77 1.36
C VAL A 126 -0.61 12.67 0.41
N LEU A 127 -0.24 13.94 0.31
CA LEU A 127 -0.95 14.92 -0.51
C LEU A 127 -0.67 14.75 -2.00
N GLU A 128 0.60 14.46 -2.33
CA GLU A 128 1.04 14.27 -3.70
C GLU A 128 2.12 13.19 -3.78
N CYS A 129 2.11 12.47 -4.89
CA CYS A 129 3.09 11.45 -5.24
C CYS A 129 3.40 11.60 -6.73
N GLN A 130 4.69 11.65 -7.09
CA GLN A 130 5.17 11.72 -8.46
C GLN A 130 6.14 10.58 -8.74
N PRO A 131 6.13 9.98 -9.96
CA PRO A 131 5.41 10.44 -11.16
C PRO A 131 3.95 9.97 -11.27
N GLU A 132 3.49 9.11 -10.36
CA GLU A 132 2.16 8.51 -10.37
C GLU A 132 1.48 8.74 -9.02
N SER A 133 0.15 8.59 -8.97
CA SER A 133 -0.61 8.65 -7.71
C SER A 133 -0.22 7.56 -6.71
N SER A 134 0.55 6.55 -7.13
CA SER A 134 1.13 5.53 -6.28
C SER A 134 2.57 5.27 -6.69
N ALA A 135 3.53 5.39 -5.78
CA ALA A 135 4.94 5.19 -6.07
C ALA A 135 5.68 4.62 -4.86
N VAL A 136 6.82 3.96 -5.08
CA VAL A 136 7.68 3.43 -4.01
C VAL A 136 8.66 4.50 -3.56
N ILE A 137 8.73 4.74 -2.26
CA ILE A 137 9.69 5.71 -1.69
C ILE A 137 11.06 5.04 -1.59
N SER A 138 12.09 5.71 -2.08
CA SER A 138 13.48 5.28 -2.02
C SER A 138 14.36 6.31 -1.29
N GLU A 139 15.66 6.01 -1.18
CA GLU A 139 16.69 6.96 -0.73
C GLU A 139 16.76 8.24 -1.58
N ARG A 140 16.34 8.18 -2.84
CA ARG A 140 16.43 9.30 -3.80
C ARG A 140 15.16 10.15 -3.84
N THR A 141 14.07 9.65 -3.24
CA THR A 141 12.80 10.36 -3.20
C THR A 141 12.93 11.66 -2.42
N ARG A 142 12.56 12.78 -3.05
CA ARG A 142 12.47 14.07 -2.37
C ARG A 142 11.16 14.13 -1.59
N ILE A 143 11.25 14.12 -0.26
CA ILE A 143 10.09 14.26 0.62
C ILE A 143 9.97 15.72 1.05
N LEU A 144 8.82 16.33 0.74
CA LEU A 144 8.47 17.69 1.12
C LEU A 144 7.28 17.68 2.07
N CYS A 145 7.11 18.77 2.79
CA CYS A 145 5.90 19.05 3.56
C CYS A 145 5.25 20.33 3.07
N GLY A 146 3.93 20.40 3.08
CA GLY A 146 3.22 21.62 2.77
C GLY A 146 1.77 21.51 3.18
N LYS A 147 1.29 22.51 3.91
CA LYS A 147 -0.14 22.78 3.97
C LYS A 147 -0.50 23.60 2.74
N ASN A 148 -1.60 23.23 2.08
CA ASN A 148 -2.39 24.26 1.40
C ASN A 148 -2.94 25.22 2.45
#